data_AF-A0A812SH28-F1
#
_entry.id   AF-A0A812SH28-F1
#
_cell.length_a   1.000
_cell.length_b   1.000
_cell.length_c   1.000
_cell.angle_alpha   90.00
_cell.angle_beta   90.00
_cell.angle_gamma   90.00
#
_symmetry.space_group_name_H-M   'P 1'
#
loop_
_entity.id
_entity.type
_entity.pdbx_description
1 polymer ?
#
loop_
_entity_poly.entity_id
_entity_poly.type
_entity_poly.pdbx_seq_one_letter_code
_entity_poly.pdbx_strand_id
1 'polypeptide(L)'
;MAAERLLTAQRKSFVSQRALAEILSIVKDEDEQHLATSRTTLKRKRERDLRMDTPYGPLWRTMTGFVMEKGKPLTVSYLDPAALLWAVCREGGGFAEFLEERNGLHPSAPSQPWSLCLYVDEVSPGNQLKPSNERKLQVIYMSLKQLGGLALSKEDSWLLVSCIRSVDVKRCANGMAQVMKRFLEVFLVARHDLLHYGLLLPLKNGANVTLCCKLGTLANGCTFLIQHVYASD
;
A
#
# COMPACT_ATOMS: atom_id res chain seq x y z
N MET A 1 -3.17 -23.97 -14.13
CA MET A 1 -3.92 -25.21 -13.75
C MET A 1 -3.13 -26.10 -12.78
N ALA A 2 -1.80 -26.20 -12.92
CA ALA A 2 -0.96 -27.03 -12.05
C ALA A 2 -0.77 -26.47 -10.62
N ALA A 3 -0.58 -25.15 -10.46
CA ALA A 3 -0.42 -24.51 -9.15
C ALA A 3 -1.64 -24.70 -8.22
N GLU A 4 -2.85 -24.65 -8.77
CA GLU A 4 -4.11 -24.80 -8.03
C GLU A 4 -4.31 -26.26 -7.54
N ARG A 5 -3.89 -27.23 -8.36
CA ARG A 5 -3.85 -28.65 -7.99
C ARG A 5 -2.81 -28.92 -6.89
N LEU A 6 -1.66 -28.24 -6.92
CA LEU A 6 -0.61 -28.36 -5.90
C LEU A 6 -1.03 -27.74 -4.54
N LEU A 7 -1.73 -26.60 -4.55
CA LEU A 7 -2.32 -26.01 -3.35
C LEU A 7 -3.38 -26.93 -2.71
N THR A 8 -4.16 -27.63 -3.55
CA THR A 8 -5.12 -28.63 -3.09
C THR A 8 -4.42 -29.86 -2.48
N ALA A 9 -3.27 -30.26 -3.03
CA ALA A 9 -2.45 -31.35 -2.49
C ALA A 9 -1.83 -30.99 -1.13
N GLN A 10 -1.37 -29.74 -0.92
CA GLN A 10 -0.83 -29.28 0.36
C GLN A 10 -1.84 -29.42 1.52
N ARG A 11 -3.14 -29.27 1.24
CA ARG A 11 -4.19 -29.47 2.25
C ARG A 11 -4.41 -30.94 2.61
N LYS A 12 -3.96 -31.87 1.77
CA LYS A 12 -4.12 -33.33 1.95
C LYS A 12 -2.85 -34.00 2.48
N SER A 13 -1.67 -33.47 2.21
CA SER A 13 -0.39 -34.01 2.69
C SER A 13 0.56 -32.89 3.12
N PHE A 14 1.28 -33.11 4.22
CA PHE A 14 2.23 -32.13 4.73
C PHE A 14 3.44 -31.99 3.79
N VAL A 15 3.63 -30.78 3.26
CA VAL A 15 4.80 -30.40 2.45
C VAL A 15 5.41 -29.15 3.05
N SER A 16 6.73 -29.16 3.28
CA SER A 16 7.42 -27.96 3.76
C SER A 16 7.40 -26.85 2.72
N GLN A 17 7.41 -25.59 3.15
CA GLN A 17 7.47 -24.42 2.25
C GLN A 17 8.65 -24.49 1.26
N ARG A 18 9.77 -25.09 1.68
CA ARG A 18 10.94 -25.31 0.82
C ARG A 18 10.69 -26.37 -0.24
N ALA A 19 10.12 -27.51 0.14
CA ALA A 19 9.78 -28.59 -0.79
C ALA A 19 8.71 -28.14 -1.80
N LEU A 20 7.71 -27.38 -1.36
CA LEU A 20 6.68 -26.82 -2.26
C LEU A 20 7.29 -25.84 -3.28
N ALA A 21 8.21 -24.98 -2.86
CA ALA A 21 8.91 -24.07 -3.76
C ALA A 21 9.75 -24.83 -4.82
N GLU A 22 10.34 -25.97 -4.44
CA GLU A 22 11.10 -26.83 -5.34
C GLU A 22 10.19 -27.57 -6.33
N ILE A 23 9.07 -28.12 -5.86
CA ILE A 23 8.04 -28.75 -6.71
C ILE A 23 7.49 -27.73 -7.72
N LEU A 24 7.15 -26.51 -7.28
CA LEU A 24 6.68 -25.45 -8.17
C LEU A 24 7.74 -25.00 -9.19
N SER A 25 9.03 -25.17 -8.89
CA SER A 25 10.10 -24.86 -9.85
C SER A 25 10.22 -25.92 -10.95
N ILE A 26 9.86 -27.16 -10.65
CA ILE A 26 9.88 -28.31 -11.59
C ILE A 26 8.64 -28.28 -12.50
N VAL A 27 7.48 -27.89 -11.95
CA VAL A 27 6.16 -27.93 -12.63
C VAL A 27 5.91 -26.70 -13.53
N LYS A 28 6.94 -25.93 -13.89
CA LYS A 28 6.77 -24.76 -14.76
C LYS A 28 6.36 -25.18 -16.17
N ASP A 29 5.11 -24.90 -16.54
CA ASP A 29 4.65 -24.91 -17.93
C ASP A 29 5.29 -23.75 -18.72
N GLU A 30 5.42 -23.90 -20.04
CA GLU A 30 6.03 -22.91 -20.93
C GLU A 30 5.29 -21.54 -20.93
N ASP A 31 4.02 -21.51 -20.54
CA ASP A 31 3.21 -20.28 -20.37
C ASP A 31 3.52 -19.51 -19.07
N GLU A 32 4.24 -20.11 -18.11
CA GLU A 32 4.54 -19.53 -16.79
C GLU A 32 5.94 -18.90 -16.69
N GLN A 33 6.65 -18.70 -17.81
CA GLN A 33 7.97 -18.05 -17.84
C GLN A 33 7.97 -16.61 -17.27
N HIS A 34 6.81 -15.97 -17.16
CA HIS A 34 6.65 -14.63 -16.58
C HIS A 34 6.48 -14.60 -15.05
N LEU A 35 6.34 -15.76 -14.39
CA LEU A 35 6.29 -15.84 -12.94
C LEU A 35 7.72 -15.86 -12.37
N ALA A 36 8.12 -14.72 -11.81
CA ALA A 36 9.34 -14.62 -11.03
C ALA A 36 9.25 -15.53 -9.80
N THR A 37 9.75 -16.77 -9.89
CA THR A 37 9.61 -17.76 -8.80
C THR A 37 10.71 -17.67 -7.74
N SER A 38 11.86 -17.04 -8.05
CA SER A 38 12.93 -16.86 -7.06
C SER A 38 12.78 -15.55 -6.29
N ARG A 39 13.18 -15.54 -5.01
CA ARG A 39 13.22 -14.32 -4.19
C ARG A 39 14.02 -13.19 -4.85
N THR A 40 15.12 -13.55 -5.52
CA THR A 40 15.98 -12.61 -6.24
C THR A 40 15.27 -12.01 -7.45
N THR A 41 14.56 -12.84 -8.23
CA THR A 41 13.79 -12.38 -9.39
C THR A 41 12.64 -11.48 -8.96
N LEU A 42 11.90 -11.84 -7.89
CA LEU A 42 10.86 -11.01 -7.31
C LEU A 42 11.40 -9.67 -6.82
N LYS A 43 12.57 -9.68 -6.14
CA LYS A 43 13.25 -8.45 -5.70
C LYS A 43 13.59 -7.56 -6.90
N ARG A 44 14.20 -8.10 -7.94
CA ARG A 44 14.59 -7.35 -9.15
C ARG A 44 13.38 -6.80 -9.89
N LYS A 45 12.33 -7.61 -10.07
CA LYS A 45 11.06 -7.19 -10.68
C LYS A 45 10.47 -6.03 -9.87
N ARG A 46 10.31 -6.20 -8.56
CA ARG A 46 9.82 -5.13 -7.67
C ARG A 46 10.68 -3.87 -7.76
N GLU A 47 12.00 -3.98 -7.71
CA GLU A 47 12.89 -2.81 -7.80
C GLU A 47 12.78 -2.07 -9.13
N ARG A 48 12.52 -2.79 -10.22
CA ARG A 48 12.24 -2.20 -11.53
C ARG A 48 10.86 -1.51 -11.53
N ASP A 49 9.83 -2.19 -11.04
CA ASP A 49 8.46 -1.69 -11.04
C ASP A 49 8.32 -0.45 -10.11
N LEU A 50 9.10 -0.39 -9.03
CA LEU A 50 9.19 0.78 -8.14
C LEU A 50 9.85 2.01 -8.77
N ARG A 51 10.59 1.84 -9.87
CA ARG A 51 11.20 2.93 -10.66
C ARG A 51 10.28 3.40 -11.78
N MET A 52 9.00 3.06 -11.73
CA MET A 52 8.02 3.52 -12.70
C MET A 52 7.87 5.04 -12.63
N ASP A 53 8.04 5.68 -13.80
CA ASP A 53 7.61 7.05 -14.01
C ASP A 53 6.10 7.08 -14.21
N THR A 54 5.44 7.92 -13.42
CA THR A 54 4.00 8.18 -13.54
C THR A 54 3.77 9.66 -13.87
N PRO A 55 2.61 10.03 -14.43
CA PRO A 55 2.23 11.43 -14.62
C PRO A 55 2.19 12.24 -13.31
N TYR A 56 2.17 11.56 -12.16
CA TYR A 56 2.14 12.15 -10.81
C TYR A 56 3.51 12.14 -10.12
N GLY A 57 4.56 11.87 -10.90
CA GLY A 57 5.95 11.78 -10.46
C GLY A 57 6.35 10.36 -10.03
N PRO A 58 7.50 10.19 -9.36
CA PRO A 58 8.01 8.88 -8.99
C PRO A 58 7.10 8.17 -7.99
N LEU A 59 6.88 6.87 -8.24
CA LEU A 59 6.13 5.98 -7.35
C LEU A 59 6.84 5.82 -6.00
N TRP A 60 8.15 5.54 -6.02
CA TRP A 60 8.94 5.37 -4.79
C TRP A 60 9.57 6.70 -4.34
N ARG A 61 9.23 7.14 -3.13
CA ARG A 61 9.74 8.37 -2.53
C ARG A 61 10.35 8.12 -1.15
N THR A 62 11.11 9.10 -0.67
CA THR A 62 11.66 9.11 0.68
C THR A 62 11.29 10.40 1.39
N MET A 63 11.12 10.32 2.71
CA MET A 63 10.95 11.47 3.59
C MET A 63 12.03 11.43 4.68
N THR A 64 12.52 12.60 5.03
CA THR A 64 13.56 12.83 6.04
C THR A 64 13.11 13.95 6.99
N GLY A 65 13.97 14.31 7.95
CA GLY A 65 13.71 15.41 8.88
C GLY A 65 12.88 15.02 10.10
N PHE A 66 12.86 13.73 10.47
CA PHE A 66 12.24 13.29 11.71
C PHE A 66 13.06 13.75 12.92
N VAL A 67 12.37 14.29 13.92
CA VAL A 67 12.96 14.59 15.23
C VAL A 67 13.22 13.25 15.93
N MET A 68 14.49 13.00 16.24
CA MET A 68 14.95 11.79 16.90
C MET A 68 15.23 12.08 18.37
N GLU A 69 14.81 11.19 19.26
CA GLU A 69 15.25 11.20 20.65
C GLU A 69 16.71 10.76 20.76
N LYS A 70 17.08 9.71 20.00
CA LYS A 70 18.42 9.12 20.02
C LYS A 70 18.80 8.53 18.67
N GLY A 71 20.11 8.61 18.37
CA GLY A 71 20.73 7.94 17.23
C GLY A 71 20.62 8.70 15.91
N LYS A 72 20.87 7.98 14.80
CA LYS A 72 20.93 8.56 13.45
C LYS A 72 19.56 9.06 12.96
N PRO A 73 19.51 10.10 12.11
CA PRO A 73 18.28 10.52 11.45
C PRO A 73 17.57 9.33 10.77
N LEU A 74 16.24 9.31 10.88
CA LEU A 74 15.41 8.34 10.19
C LEU A 74 15.11 8.81 8.77
N THR A 75 15.25 7.91 7.80
CA THR A 75 14.73 8.08 6.44
C THR A 75 13.64 7.04 6.23
N VAL A 76 12.44 7.49 5.89
CA VAL A 76 11.29 6.61 5.62
C VAL A 76 11.04 6.57 4.12
N SER A 77 10.92 5.37 3.55
CA SER A 77 10.47 5.19 2.18
C SER A 77 8.95 4.98 2.13
N TYR A 78 8.32 5.51 1.08
CA TYR A 78 6.88 5.36 0.88
C TYR A 78 6.53 5.35 -0.61
N LEU A 79 5.35 4.83 -0.92
CA LEU A 79 4.74 4.94 -2.24
C LEU A 79 3.90 6.22 -2.30
N ASP A 80 4.14 7.04 -3.33
CA ASP A 80 3.35 8.24 -3.56
C ASP A 80 1.88 7.86 -3.85
N PRO A 81 0.89 8.38 -3.11
CA PRO A 81 -0.50 7.93 -3.23
C PRO A 81 -1.11 8.11 -4.62
N ALA A 82 -0.83 9.23 -5.28
CA ALA A 82 -1.36 9.52 -6.61
C ALA A 82 -0.69 8.61 -7.66
N ALA A 83 0.64 8.49 -7.58
CA ALA A 83 1.39 7.59 -8.45
C ALA A 83 0.99 6.12 -8.24
N LEU A 84 0.71 5.71 -7.00
CA LEU A 84 0.30 4.36 -6.64
C LEU A 84 -1.06 4.00 -7.22
N LEU A 85 -2.07 4.87 -7.05
CA LEU A 85 -3.40 4.66 -7.65
C LEU A 85 -3.30 4.56 -9.18
N TRP A 86 -2.53 5.44 -9.80
CA TRP A 86 -2.30 5.41 -11.25
C TRP A 86 -1.62 4.12 -11.70
N ALA A 87 -0.56 3.70 -11.00
CA ALA A 87 0.20 2.50 -11.35
C ALA A 87 -0.66 1.23 -11.24
N VAL A 88 -1.43 1.08 -10.16
CA VAL A 88 -2.31 -0.07 -9.96
C VAL A 88 -3.43 -0.10 -11.00
N CYS A 89 -4.04 1.05 -11.32
CA CYS A 89 -5.08 1.10 -12.35
C CYS A 89 -4.52 0.80 -13.75
N ARG A 90 -3.33 1.33 -14.07
CA ARG A 90 -2.62 1.05 -15.33
C ARG A 90 -2.29 -0.43 -15.49
N GLU A 91 -1.78 -1.07 -14.43
CA GLU A 91 -1.46 -2.50 -14.45
C GLU A 91 -2.73 -3.34 -14.63
N GLY A 92 -3.86 -2.83 -14.13
CA GLY A 92 -5.18 -3.43 -14.27
C GLY A 92 -5.43 -4.53 -13.24
N GLY A 93 -6.32 -5.46 -13.57
CA GLY A 93 -6.72 -6.54 -12.69
C GLY A 93 -7.82 -6.14 -11.71
N GLY A 94 -8.07 -7.01 -10.72
CA GLY A 94 -9.27 -6.94 -9.90
C GLY A 94 -9.48 -5.62 -9.15
N PHE A 95 -8.41 -4.96 -8.68
CA PHE A 95 -8.54 -3.66 -8.01
C PHE A 95 -9.01 -2.57 -8.98
N ALA A 96 -8.44 -2.50 -10.19
CA ALA A 96 -8.77 -1.48 -11.18
C ALA A 96 -10.20 -1.65 -11.72
N GLU A 97 -10.57 -2.90 -12.05
CA GLU A 97 -11.92 -3.26 -12.50
C GLU A 97 -12.95 -2.96 -11.42
N PHE A 98 -12.65 -3.31 -10.17
CA PHE A 98 -13.53 -3.01 -9.06
C PHE A 98 -13.63 -1.50 -8.81
N LEU A 99 -12.52 -0.75 -8.89
CA LEU A 99 -12.56 0.71 -8.77
C LEU A 99 -13.44 1.34 -9.86
N GLU A 100 -13.33 0.89 -11.11
CA GLU A 100 -14.18 1.33 -12.22
C GLU A 100 -15.67 1.05 -11.94
N GLU A 101 -16.00 -0.18 -11.55
CA GLU A 101 -17.37 -0.58 -11.20
C GLU A 101 -17.93 0.32 -10.07
N ARG A 102 -17.15 0.50 -9.01
CA ARG A 102 -17.54 1.33 -7.86
C ARG A 102 -17.66 2.80 -8.24
N ASN A 103 -16.85 3.30 -9.18
CA ASN A 103 -17.00 4.65 -9.72
C ASN A 103 -18.24 4.78 -10.63
N GLY A 104 -18.67 3.73 -11.33
CA GLY A 104 -19.95 3.72 -12.03
C GLY A 104 -21.15 3.84 -11.09
N LEU A 105 -21.10 3.18 -9.92
CA LEU A 105 -22.15 3.22 -8.90
C LEU A 105 -22.11 4.50 -8.04
N HIS A 106 -20.90 5.01 -7.78
CA HIS A 106 -20.67 6.20 -6.96
C HIS A 106 -19.69 7.13 -7.69
N PRO A 107 -20.13 7.86 -8.72
CA PRO A 107 -19.26 8.72 -9.50
C PRO A 107 -18.50 9.71 -8.63
N SER A 108 -17.17 9.72 -8.79
CA SER A 108 -16.32 10.67 -8.11
C SER A 108 -16.29 12.01 -8.85
N ALA A 109 -16.45 13.10 -8.12
CA ALA A 109 -16.32 14.47 -8.64
C ALA A 109 -15.77 15.41 -7.55
N PRO A 110 -15.26 16.60 -7.89
CA PRO A 110 -14.80 17.56 -6.88
C PRO A 110 -15.90 17.96 -5.87
N SER A 111 -17.16 18.00 -6.30
CA SER A 111 -18.33 18.24 -5.44
C SER A 111 -18.72 17.02 -4.58
N GLN A 112 -18.35 15.81 -5.01
CA GLN A 112 -18.61 14.56 -4.31
C GLN A 112 -17.35 13.68 -4.31
N PRO A 113 -16.29 14.11 -3.61
CA PRO A 113 -15.03 13.39 -3.62
C PRO A 113 -15.16 12.12 -2.77
N TRP A 114 -14.48 11.07 -3.22
CA TRP A 114 -14.33 9.85 -2.46
C TRP A 114 -13.55 10.11 -1.16
N SER A 115 -13.79 9.26 -0.17
CA SER A 115 -13.16 9.39 1.15
C SER A 115 -11.98 8.44 1.24
N LEU A 116 -10.78 9.00 1.30
CA LEU A 116 -9.54 8.27 1.51
C LEU A 116 -9.44 7.86 2.99
N CYS A 117 -9.16 6.58 3.20
CA CYS A 117 -8.96 5.98 4.50
C CYS A 117 -7.47 5.66 4.67
N LEU A 118 -6.86 6.14 5.76
CA LEU A 118 -5.53 5.67 6.18
C LEU A 118 -5.67 4.74 7.36
N TYR A 119 -4.89 3.66 7.33
CA TYR A 119 -4.84 2.66 8.38
C TYR A 119 -3.39 2.36 8.73
N VAL A 120 -3.12 2.20 10.02
CA VAL A 120 -1.80 1.81 10.54
C VAL A 120 -1.94 0.50 11.29
N ASP A 121 -1.11 -0.47 10.97
CA ASP A 121 -1.06 -1.75 11.67
C ASP A 121 0.35 -2.08 12.17
N GLU A 122 0.43 -2.81 13.28
CA GLU A 122 1.68 -3.32 13.82
C GLU A 122 1.85 -4.81 13.46
N VAL A 123 2.72 -5.07 12.49
CA VAL A 123 2.94 -6.42 11.96
C VAL A 123 4.20 -7.03 12.56
N SER A 124 4.08 -8.22 13.15
CA SER A 124 5.19 -8.98 13.75
C SER A 124 5.51 -10.24 12.94
N PRO A 125 6.49 -10.20 12.01
CA PRO A 125 6.85 -11.40 11.25
C PRO A 125 7.56 -12.43 12.14
N GLY A 126 7.08 -13.67 12.14
CA GLY A 126 7.70 -14.80 12.87
C GLY A 126 7.06 -15.09 14.24
N ASN A 127 7.81 -15.72 15.15
CA ASN A 127 7.30 -16.08 16.48
C ASN A 127 7.13 -14.83 17.34
N GLN A 128 5.88 -14.46 17.63
CA GLN A 128 5.50 -13.30 18.42
C GLN A 128 5.98 -13.38 19.88
N LEU A 129 6.23 -14.59 20.40
CA LEU A 129 6.67 -14.83 21.79
C LEU A 129 8.18 -14.68 21.98
N LYS A 130 8.95 -14.32 20.94
CA LYS A 130 10.38 -14.04 21.11
C LYS A 130 10.58 -12.76 21.94
N PRO A 131 11.45 -12.77 22.97
CA PRO A 131 11.68 -11.62 23.85
C PRO A 131 12.12 -10.36 23.10
N SER A 132 12.89 -10.52 22.02
CA SER A 132 13.23 -9.43 21.09
C SER A 132 12.68 -9.71 19.69
N ASN A 133 11.65 -8.95 19.29
CA ASN A 133 11.18 -8.92 17.91
C ASN A 133 11.51 -7.59 17.25
N GLU A 134 12.79 -7.40 16.90
CA GLU A 134 13.27 -6.21 16.19
C GLU A 134 12.76 -6.12 14.74
N ARG A 135 12.14 -7.19 14.24
CA ARG A 135 11.57 -7.24 12.88
C ARG A 135 10.13 -6.75 12.84
N LYS A 136 9.55 -6.34 13.97
CA LYS A 136 8.22 -5.75 14.07
C LYS A 136 8.15 -4.47 13.23
N LEU A 137 7.08 -4.32 12.46
CA LEU A 137 6.86 -3.24 11.51
C LEU A 137 5.61 -2.43 11.90
N GLN A 138 5.68 -1.12 11.71
CA GLN A 138 4.52 -0.25 11.56
C GLN A 138 4.24 -0.15 10.06
N VAL A 139 3.05 -0.55 9.65
CA VAL A 139 2.65 -0.60 8.24
C VAL A 139 1.52 0.37 8.01
N ILE A 140 1.64 1.20 6.99
CA ILE A 140 0.66 2.21 6.63
C ILE A 140 0.00 1.78 5.33
N TYR A 141 -1.32 1.72 5.35
CA TYR A 141 -2.17 1.38 4.22
C TYR A 141 -3.09 2.53 3.88
N MET A 142 -3.52 2.58 2.62
CA MET A 142 -4.59 3.44 2.17
C MET A 142 -5.70 2.64 1.48
N SER A 143 -6.93 3.12 1.62
CA SER A 143 -8.08 2.59 0.89
C SER A 143 -9.09 3.71 0.61
N LEU A 144 -10.20 3.36 -0.03
CA LEU A 144 -11.25 4.28 -0.45
C LEU A 144 -12.59 3.79 0.11
N LYS A 145 -13.28 4.62 0.88
CA LYS A 145 -14.53 4.25 1.56
C LYS A 145 -15.61 3.72 0.60
N GLN A 146 -15.66 4.26 -0.60
CA GLN A 146 -16.66 3.95 -1.64
C GLN A 146 -16.49 2.55 -2.23
N LEU A 147 -15.39 1.86 -1.97
CA LEU A 147 -15.24 0.42 -2.25
C LEU A 147 -16.25 -0.43 -1.46
N GLY A 148 -16.79 0.10 -0.35
CA GLY A 148 -17.84 -0.53 0.44
C GLY A 148 -17.30 -1.41 1.58
N GLY A 149 -18.14 -1.62 2.60
CA GLY A 149 -17.72 -2.28 3.85
C GLY A 149 -17.16 -3.69 3.67
N LEU A 150 -17.75 -4.48 2.77
CA LEU A 150 -17.27 -5.84 2.49
C LEU A 150 -15.88 -5.83 1.86
N ALA A 151 -15.61 -4.90 0.94
CA ALA A 151 -14.28 -4.76 0.35
C ALA A 151 -13.26 -4.32 1.42
N LEU A 152 -13.61 -3.32 2.23
CA LEU A 152 -12.75 -2.80 3.30
C LEU A 152 -12.43 -3.84 4.40
N SER A 153 -13.21 -4.91 4.51
CA SER A 153 -12.89 -6.05 5.39
C SER A 153 -11.84 -7.02 4.83
N LYS A 154 -11.44 -6.85 3.55
CA LYS A 154 -10.47 -7.70 2.86
C LYS A 154 -9.16 -6.94 2.64
N GLU A 155 -8.04 -7.62 2.89
CA GLU A 155 -6.70 -7.05 2.73
C GLU A 155 -6.42 -6.56 1.30
N ASP A 156 -7.00 -7.22 0.29
CA ASP A 156 -6.84 -6.86 -1.14
C ASP A 156 -7.34 -5.44 -1.47
N SER A 157 -8.19 -4.86 -0.62
CA SER A 157 -8.71 -3.50 -0.81
C SER A 157 -7.84 -2.43 -0.16
N TRP A 158 -6.71 -2.80 0.46
CA TRP A 158 -5.81 -1.90 1.16
C TRP A 158 -4.45 -1.83 0.47
N LEU A 159 -4.20 -0.70 -0.19
CA LEU A 159 -2.94 -0.44 -0.87
C LEU A 159 -1.84 -0.12 0.16
N LEU A 160 -0.71 -0.78 0.03
CA LEU A 160 0.45 -0.56 0.89
C LEU A 160 1.13 0.78 0.58
N VAL A 161 1.24 1.67 1.56
CA VAL A 161 1.91 2.97 1.41
C VAL A 161 3.33 2.93 1.95
N SER A 162 3.55 2.36 3.13
CA SER A 162 4.87 2.31 3.75
C SER A 162 4.99 1.20 4.78
N CYS A 163 6.23 0.70 4.96
CA CYS A 163 6.61 -0.22 6.05
C CYS A 163 7.82 0.36 6.78
N ILE A 164 7.70 0.55 8.10
CA ILE A 164 8.75 1.15 8.93
C ILE A 164 9.03 0.20 10.10
N ARG A 165 10.29 0.00 10.48
CA ARG A 165 10.56 -0.84 11.66
C ARG A 165 10.07 -0.14 12.91
N SER A 166 9.40 -0.88 13.79
CA SER A 166 8.92 -0.35 15.07
C SER A 166 10.07 0.14 15.95
N VAL A 167 11.25 -0.49 15.86
CA VAL A 167 12.46 -0.02 16.56
C VAL A 167 12.91 1.36 16.07
N ASP A 168 12.69 1.70 14.80
CA ASP A 168 13.03 3.01 14.25
C ASP A 168 12.00 4.06 14.61
N VAL A 169 10.71 3.70 14.60
CA VAL A 169 9.63 4.58 15.07
C VAL A 169 9.81 4.93 16.56
N LYS A 170 10.21 3.96 17.40
CA LYS A 170 10.49 4.20 18.83
C LYS A 170 11.65 5.16 19.10
N ARG A 171 12.50 5.43 18.10
CA ARG A 171 13.61 6.40 18.22
C ARG A 171 13.19 7.82 17.86
N CYS A 172 11.99 8.00 17.28
CA CYS A 172 11.41 9.31 17.01
C CYS A 172 10.84 9.92 18.29
N ALA A 173 11.07 11.21 18.50
CA ALA A 173 10.66 11.89 19.74
C ALA A 173 9.14 11.86 20.02
N ASN A 174 8.32 11.73 18.99
CA ASN A 174 6.87 11.56 19.14
C ASN A 174 6.36 10.26 18.49
N GLY A 175 7.25 9.26 18.38
CA GLY A 175 6.93 7.93 17.86
C GLY A 175 6.09 7.95 16.58
N MET A 176 4.99 7.19 16.60
CA MET A 176 4.08 7.05 15.46
C MET A 176 3.30 8.33 15.16
N ALA A 177 3.07 9.21 16.14
CA ALA A 177 2.33 10.45 15.92
C ALA A 177 3.10 11.40 14.98
N GLN A 178 4.41 11.53 15.15
CA GLN A 178 5.25 12.28 14.19
C GLN A 178 5.22 11.61 12.81
N VAL A 179 5.34 10.28 12.75
CA VAL A 179 5.28 9.56 11.47
C VAL A 179 3.97 9.84 10.76
N MET A 180 2.84 9.69 11.44
CA MET A 180 1.52 9.95 10.86
C MET A 180 1.33 11.40 10.46
N LYS A 181 1.83 12.37 11.23
CA LYS A 181 1.84 13.78 10.82
C LYS A 181 2.53 13.96 9.45
N ARG A 182 3.71 13.37 9.26
CA ARG A 182 4.46 13.46 7.98
C ARG A 182 3.72 12.80 6.83
N PHE A 183 3.03 11.69 7.06
CA PHE A 183 2.18 11.09 6.03
C PHE A 183 0.96 11.97 5.73
N LEU A 184 0.29 12.52 6.75
CA LEU A 184 -0.82 13.44 6.57
C LEU A 184 -0.42 14.66 5.73
N GLU A 185 0.76 15.24 5.95
CA GLU A 185 1.29 16.32 5.10
C GLU A 185 1.43 15.90 3.62
N VAL A 186 1.78 14.65 3.33
CA VAL A 186 1.80 14.15 1.94
C VAL A 186 0.40 14.19 1.32
N PHE A 187 -0.62 13.69 2.03
CA PHE A 187 -1.99 13.63 1.50
C PHE A 187 -2.71 14.98 1.50
N LEU A 188 -2.57 15.75 2.58
CA LEU A 188 -3.33 16.97 2.86
C LEU A 188 -2.66 18.26 2.37
N VAL A 189 -1.36 18.22 2.06
CA VAL A 189 -0.63 19.39 1.58
C VAL A 189 -0.03 19.10 0.21
N ALA A 190 0.90 18.14 0.14
CA ALA A 190 1.65 17.90 -1.11
C ALA A 190 0.80 17.32 -2.25
N ARG A 191 -0.32 16.66 -1.92
CA ARG A 191 -1.22 16.01 -2.89
C ARG A 191 -2.65 16.53 -2.80
N HIS A 192 -2.90 17.58 -2.02
CA HIS A 192 -4.24 18.11 -1.82
C HIS A 192 -4.96 18.38 -3.14
N ASP A 193 -4.38 19.24 -3.98
CA ASP A 193 -5.02 19.69 -5.21
C ASP A 193 -5.20 18.54 -6.21
N LEU A 194 -4.18 17.67 -6.33
CA LEU A 194 -4.23 16.48 -7.17
C LEU A 194 -5.36 15.53 -6.78
N LEU A 195 -5.51 15.28 -5.47
CA LEU A 195 -6.59 14.44 -4.98
C LEU A 195 -7.94 15.15 -5.08
N HIS A 196 -8.01 16.45 -4.78
CA HIS A 196 -9.26 17.20 -4.74
C HIS A 196 -9.87 17.42 -6.13
N TYR A 197 -9.07 17.86 -7.10
CA TYR A 197 -9.55 18.20 -8.44
C TYR A 197 -9.62 17.00 -9.40
N GLY A 198 -8.91 15.92 -9.08
CA GLY A 198 -9.08 14.63 -9.74
C GLY A 198 -7.80 14.05 -10.32
N LEU A 199 -7.60 12.76 -10.06
CA LEU A 199 -6.60 11.91 -10.69
C LEU A 199 -7.21 11.22 -11.91
N LEU A 200 -6.60 11.38 -13.08
CA LEU A 200 -6.93 10.62 -14.28
C LEU A 200 -6.23 9.25 -14.23
N LEU A 201 -7.00 8.21 -13.94
CA LEU A 201 -6.53 6.84 -13.79
C LEU A 201 -6.80 6.06 -15.08
N PRO A 202 -5.75 5.52 -15.75
CA PRO A 202 -5.93 4.73 -16.95
C PRO A 202 -6.46 3.36 -16.59
N LEU A 203 -7.33 2.84 -17.45
CA LEU A 203 -7.85 1.48 -17.38
C LEU A 203 -7.31 0.64 -18.53
N LYS A 204 -7.31 -0.68 -18.34
CA LYS A 204 -6.75 -1.63 -19.32
C LYS A 204 -7.53 -1.64 -20.64
N ASN A 205 -8.81 -1.28 -20.62
CA ASN A 205 -9.68 -1.15 -21.79
C ASN A 205 -9.39 0.13 -22.62
N GLY A 206 -8.43 0.96 -22.21
CA GLY A 206 -8.10 2.24 -22.86
C GLY A 206 -8.96 3.43 -22.41
N ALA A 207 -9.97 3.19 -21.56
CA ALA A 207 -10.72 4.26 -20.91
C ALA A 207 -9.92 4.88 -19.75
N ASN A 208 -10.45 5.97 -19.20
CA ASN A 208 -9.92 6.59 -18.00
C ASN A 208 -11.04 6.83 -16.99
N VAL A 209 -10.72 6.70 -15.70
CA VAL A 209 -11.56 7.12 -14.59
C VAL A 209 -10.94 8.34 -13.93
N THR A 210 -11.72 9.41 -13.79
CA THR A 210 -11.31 10.56 -12.97
C THR A 210 -11.72 10.30 -11.52
N LEU A 211 -10.75 10.22 -10.63
CA LEU A 211 -10.96 9.99 -9.21
C LEU A 211 -10.60 11.23 -8.39
N CYS A 212 -11.60 11.84 -7.75
CA CYS A 212 -11.43 12.92 -6.78
C CYS A 212 -11.54 12.35 -5.37
N CYS A 213 -10.57 12.64 -4.50
CA CYS A 213 -10.50 12.14 -3.15
C CYS A 213 -10.28 13.28 -2.15
N LYS A 214 -10.81 13.10 -0.94
CA LYS A 214 -10.43 13.86 0.25
C LYS A 214 -10.10 12.90 1.37
N LEU A 215 -9.24 13.31 2.30
CA LEU A 215 -9.01 12.51 3.51
C LEU A 215 -10.33 12.44 4.29
N GLY A 216 -10.80 11.22 4.57
CA GLY A 216 -12.08 11.00 5.24
C GLY A 216 -11.97 10.27 6.57
N THR A 217 -11.05 9.31 6.71
CA THR A 217 -10.95 8.51 7.95
C THR A 217 -9.51 8.12 8.24
N LEU A 218 -9.13 8.23 9.52
CA LEU A 218 -7.92 7.63 10.07
C LEU A 218 -8.34 6.51 11.01
N ALA A 219 -8.01 5.28 10.67
CA ALA A 219 -8.26 4.11 11.51
C ALA A 219 -7.02 3.84 12.40
N ASN A 220 -7.26 3.36 13.64
CA ASN A 220 -6.29 3.18 14.74
C ASN A 220 -5.85 4.45 15.52
N GLY A 221 -6.81 5.27 15.94
CA GLY A 221 -6.63 6.15 17.12
C GLY A 221 -5.91 7.49 16.90
N CYS A 222 -5.48 7.81 15.68
CA CYS A 222 -4.85 9.10 15.35
C CYS A 222 -5.86 10.22 15.03
N THR A 223 -7.08 10.18 15.56
CA THR A 223 -8.15 11.15 15.26
C THR A 223 -7.78 12.59 15.67
N PHE A 224 -6.96 12.76 16.71
CA PHE A 224 -6.50 14.07 17.20
C PHE A 224 -5.60 14.85 16.22
N LEU A 225 -4.96 14.17 15.26
CA LEU A 225 -4.03 14.83 14.33
C LEU A 225 -4.73 15.59 13.21
N ILE A 226 -5.97 15.24 12.85
CA ILE A 226 -6.71 15.91 11.76
C ILE A 226 -6.98 17.38 12.14
N GLN A 227 -7.37 17.66 13.39
CA GLN A 227 -7.71 19.02 13.81
C GLN A 227 -6.50 19.96 13.85
N HIS A 228 -5.29 19.46 14.12
CA HIS A 228 -4.09 20.29 14.22
C HIS A 228 -3.48 20.65 12.85
N VAL A 229 -3.69 19.82 11.83
CA VAL A 229 -3.24 20.13 10.46
C VAL A 229 -4.06 21.26 9.84
N TYR A 230 -5.38 21.31 10.12
CA TYR A 230 -6.26 22.39 9.67
C TYR A 230 -6.20 23.67 10.52
N ALA A 231 -5.48 23.68 11.64
CA ALA A 231 -5.38 24.83 12.54
C ALA A 231 -4.06 25.60 12.40
N SER A 232 -3.26 25.30 11.38
CA SER A 232 -1.95 25.94 11.13
C SER A 232 -1.94 26.89 9.93
N ASP A 233 -3.13 27.28 9.43
CA ASP A 233 -3.32 28.35 8.44
C ASP A 233 -3.83 29.63 9.12
#